data_AF-A0A934CHM3-F1
#
_entry.id   AF-A0A934CHM3-F1
#
_cell.length_a   1.000
_cell.length_b   1.000
_cell.length_c   1.000
_cell.angle_alpha   90.00
_cell.angle_beta   90.00
_cell.angle_gamma   90.00
#
_symmetry.space_group_name_H-M   'P 1'
#
loop_
_entity.id
_entity.type
_entity.pdbx_description
1 polymer ?
#
loop_
_entity_poly.entity_id
_entity_poly.type
_entity_poly.pdbx_seq_one_letter_code
_entity_poly.pdbx_strand_id
1 'polypeptide(L)'
;MNFIDEKVLISLISVGLGWLLAQGTSLAKDLWGAQKLKRGLLHELEDIKEQLHRVVMLYARQLQIYSLNGIEPSASIPIYNMFFKQYYKDVFSRLNREQRRSYQLIHASLDTLNKKNEDFAKFTGEIYKDLKDSKDDTATQRAVGLWGDEVTVLYMTAKEVLWHVNYHLKNKRNPALDIMGPMHKSYLKFAEELRHEIKKIIEQGKNLNREDFEKIYDEAIFKKSNSSHAAPQPNRALNT
;
A
#
# COMPACT_ATOMS: atom_id res chain seq x y z
N MET A 1 -28.58 2.29 68.72
CA MET A 1 -27.42 1.46 68.37
C MET A 1 -27.55 1.02 66.90
N ASN A 2 -27.41 1.95 65.95
CA ASN A 2 -27.58 1.69 64.49
C ASN A 2 -26.76 2.63 63.56
N PHE A 3 -26.11 3.68 64.09
CA PHE A 3 -25.39 4.67 63.26
C PHE A 3 -24.02 4.21 62.74
N ILE A 4 -23.43 3.20 63.38
CA ILE A 4 -22.10 2.69 63.00
C ILE A 4 -22.23 1.76 61.78
N ASP A 5 -23.26 0.91 61.73
CA ASP A 5 -23.49 -0.01 60.61
C ASP A 5 -23.84 0.73 59.30
N GLU A 6 -24.61 1.81 59.38
CA GLU A 6 -24.97 2.60 58.19
C GLU A 6 -23.76 3.32 57.57
N LYS A 7 -22.87 3.90 58.39
CA LYS A 7 -21.63 4.54 57.92
C LYS A 7 -20.66 3.51 57.32
N VAL A 8 -20.55 2.34 57.93
CA VAL A 8 -19.72 1.24 57.42
C VAL A 8 -20.28 0.72 56.09
N LEU A 9 -21.61 0.57 55.98
CA LEU A 9 -22.28 0.17 54.73
C LEU A 9 -22.07 1.19 53.61
N ILE A 10 -22.24 2.49 53.89
CA ILE A 10 -22.00 3.58 52.92
C ILE A 10 -20.54 3.59 52.46
N SER A 11 -19.60 3.38 53.39
CA SER A 11 -18.17 3.29 53.07
C SER A 11 -17.87 2.09 52.16
N LEU A 12 -18.42 0.91 52.46
CA LEU A 12 -18.26 -0.29 51.65
C LEU A 12 -18.84 -0.11 50.24
N ILE A 13 -20.02 0.49 50.11
CA ILE A 13 -20.64 0.81 48.82
C ILE A 13 -19.76 1.79 48.03
N SER A 14 -19.22 2.82 48.69
CA SER A 14 -18.36 3.81 48.04
C SER A 14 -17.05 3.21 47.52
N VAL A 15 -16.43 2.32 48.31
CA VAL A 15 -15.24 1.57 47.88
C VAL A 15 -15.57 0.62 46.72
N GLY A 16 -16.70 -0.09 46.80
CA GLY A 16 -17.18 -0.97 45.73
C GLY A 16 -17.46 -0.23 44.42
N LEU A 17 -18.12 0.92 44.48
CA LEU A 17 -18.34 1.80 43.33
C LEU A 17 -17.03 2.35 42.77
N GLY A 18 -16.11 2.77 43.62
CA GLY A 18 -14.78 3.23 43.21
C GLY A 18 -14.00 2.14 42.46
N TRP A 19 -14.03 0.90 42.94
CA TRP A 19 -13.40 -0.24 42.28
C TRP A 19 -14.07 -0.57 40.94
N LEU A 20 -15.40 -0.60 40.87
CA LEU A 20 -16.13 -0.83 39.62
C LEU A 20 -15.86 0.26 38.57
N LEU A 21 -15.81 1.53 38.98
CA LEU A 21 -15.46 2.64 38.09
C LEU A 21 -14.02 2.53 37.59
N ALA A 22 -13.08 2.14 38.46
CA ALA A 22 -11.69 1.91 38.06
C ALA A 22 -11.56 0.78 37.02
N GLN A 23 -12.25 -0.35 37.24
CA GLN A 23 -12.24 -1.45 36.26
C GLN A 23 -12.94 -1.06 34.95
N GLY A 24 -14.07 -0.36 35.02
CA GLY A 24 -14.80 0.14 33.86
C GLY A 24 -13.95 1.10 33.01
N THR A 25 -13.22 2.01 33.66
CA THR A 25 -12.32 2.94 32.95
C THR A 25 -11.13 2.24 32.32
N SER A 26 -10.56 1.19 32.95
CA SER A 26 -9.50 0.38 32.33
C SER A 26 -10.00 -0.32 31.06
N LEU A 27 -11.14 -1.01 31.14
CA LEU A 27 -11.74 -1.70 29.99
C LEU A 27 -12.07 -0.71 28.85
N ALA A 28 -12.61 0.46 29.19
CA ALA A 28 -12.91 1.51 28.21
C ALA A 28 -11.63 2.01 27.52
N LYS A 29 -10.54 2.24 28.27
CA LYS A 29 -9.24 2.63 27.70
C LYS A 29 -8.68 1.56 26.79
N ASP A 30 -8.77 0.28 27.17
CA ASP A 30 -8.27 -0.84 26.36
C ASP A 30 -9.06 -0.97 25.05
N LEU A 31 -10.39 -0.85 25.10
CA LEU A 31 -11.24 -0.87 23.92
C LEU A 31 -10.94 0.30 23.00
N TRP A 32 -10.76 1.49 23.55
CA TRP A 32 -10.43 2.68 22.77
C TRP A 32 -9.04 2.57 22.13
N GLY A 33 -8.06 2.09 22.88
CA GLY A 33 -6.71 1.80 22.37
C GLY A 33 -6.75 0.81 21.21
N ALA A 34 -7.47 -0.30 21.35
CA ALA A 34 -7.65 -1.28 20.29
C ALA A 34 -8.33 -0.70 19.04
N GLN A 35 -9.36 0.14 19.22
CA GLN A 35 -10.00 0.81 18.08
C GLN A 35 -9.06 1.78 17.38
N LYS A 36 -8.25 2.53 18.13
CA LYS A 36 -7.23 3.44 17.58
C LYS A 36 -6.21 2.67 16.76
N LEU A 37 -5.70 1.54 17.27
CA LEU A 37 -4.76 0.69 16.54
C LEU A 37 -5.39 0.08 15.27
N LYS A 38 -6.64 -0.38 15.35
CA LYS A 38 -7.36 -0.89 14.17
C LYS A 38 -7.54 0.18 13.09
N ARG A 39 -7.81 1.43 13.48
CA ARG A 39 -7.83 2.57 12.53
C ARG A 39 -6.44 2.84 11.95
N GLY A 40 -5.40 2.80 12.78
CA GLY A 40 -4.01 2.95 12.33
C GLY A 40 -3.62 1.92 11.28
N LEU A 41 -3.99 0.64 11.46
CA LEU A 41 -3.78 -0.39 10.45
C LEU A 41 -4.52 -0.12 9.13
N LEU A 42 -5.70 0.51 9.17
CA LEU A 42 -6.44 0.88 7.97
C LEU A 42 -5.80 2.07 7.25
N HIS A 43 -5.32 3.06 7.99
CA HIS A 43 -4.58 4.19 7.42
C HIS A 43 -3.28 3.73 6.77
N GLU A 44 -2.55 2.80 7.40
CA GLU A 44 -1.35 2.22 6.77
C GLU A 44 -1.70 1.52 5.43
N LEU A 45 -2.84 0.82 5.33
CA LEU A 45 -3.27 0.26 4.04
C LEU A 45 -3.61 1.33 3.00
N GLU A 46 -4.17 2.47 3.42
CA GLU A 46 -4.41 3.62 2.55
C GLU A 46 -3.08 4.22 2.05
N ASP A 47 -2.09 4.38 2.93
CA ASP A 47 -0.74 4.84 2.57
C ASP A 47 -0.03 3.86 1.64
N ILE A 48 -0.09 2.55 1.93
CA ILE A 48 0.46 1.49 1.08
C ILE A 48 -0.20 1.52 -0.30
N LYS A 49 -1.52 1.73 -0.38
CA LYS A 49 -2.24 1.84 -1.66
C LYS A 49 -1.67 2.97 -2.51
N GLU A 50 -1.47 4.15 -1.94
CA GLU A 50 -0.92 5.30 -2.67
C GLU A 50 0.52 5.06 -3.13
N GLN A 51 1.35 4.44 -2.28
CA GLN A 51 2.71 4.07 -2.64
C GLN A 51 2.73 3.02 -3.76
N LEU A 52 1.86 2.01 -3.70
CA LEU A 52 1.70 1.00 -4.76
C LEU A 52 1.27 1.63 -6.09
N HIS A 53 0.41 2.65 -6.08
CA HIS A 53 0.07 3.37 -7.32
C HIS A 53 1.30 4.00 -7.97
N ARG A 54 2.20 4.60 -7.19
CA ARG A 54 3.48 5.15 -7.70
C ARG A 54 4.39 4.06 -8.26
N VAL A 55 4.52 2.94 -7.55
CA VAL A 55 5.31 1.78 -8.00
C VAL A 55 4.77 1.19 -9.30
N VAL A 56 3.45 1.05 -9.41
CA VAL A 56 2.78 0.58 -10.63
C VAL A 56 3.03 1.52 -11.82
N MET A 57 2.98 2.84 -11.61
CA MET A 57 3.29 3.81 -12.66
C MET A 57 4.74 3.70 -13.14
N LEU A 58 5.68 3.49 -12.21
CA LEU A 58 7.09 3.27 -12.54
C LEU A 58 7.26 2.03 -13.41
N TYR A 59 6.67 0.89 -13.03
CA TYR A 59 6.76 -0.33 -13.84
C TYR A 59 6.01 -0.22 -15.18
N ALA A 60 4.90 0.52 -15.24
CA ALA A 60 4.23 0.80 -16.51
C ALA A 60 5.17 1.54 -17.48
N ARG A 61 5.92 2.52 -16.99
CA ARG A 61 6.94 3.24 -17.78
C ARG A 61 8.05 2.30 -18.22
N GLN A 62 8.54 1.43 -17.35
CA GLN A 62 9.58 0.47 -17.70
C GLN A 62 9.11 -0.52 -18.78
N LEU A 63 7.84 -0.96 -18.74
CA LEU A 63 7.24 -1.77 -19.81
C LEU A 63 7.17 -1.02 -21.15
N GLN A 64 6.93 0.30 -21.13
CA GLN A 64 7.00 1.12 -22.34
C GLN A 64 8.43 1.23 -22.86
N ILE A 65 9.42 1.39 -21.99
CA ILE A 65 10.84 1.41 -22.39
C ILE A 65 11.26 0.05 -22.97
N TYR A 66 10.82 -1.05 -22.35
CA TYR A 66 11.02 -2.40 -22.86
C TYR A 66 10.49 -2.55 -24.29
N SER A 67 9.31 -1.99 -24.58
CA SER A 67 8.72 -2.05 -25.93
C SER A 67 9.54 -1.34 -27.01
N LEU A 68 10.45 -0.44 -26.60
CA LEU A 68 11.40 0.27 -27.45
C LEU A 68 12.79 -0.40 -27.48
N ASN A 69 12.89 -1.64 -26.98
CA ASN A 69 14.13 -2.38 -26.77
C ASN A 69 15.13 -1.66 -25.85
N GLY A 70 14.63 -0.83 -24.94
CA GLY A 70 15.45 -0.12 -23.96
C GLY A 70 15.51 -0.83 -22.61
N ILE A 71 16.44 -0.36 -21.77
CA ILE A 71 16.58 -0.74 -20.37
C ILE A 71 16.67 0.54 -19.53
N GLU A 72 15.88 0.62 -18.47
CA GLU A 72 15.97 1.71 -17.49
C GLU A 72 16.65 1.20 -16.20
N PRO A 73 17.82 1.75 -15.80
CA PRO A 73 18.51 1.34 -14.58
C PRO A 73 17.90 1.97 -13.33
N SER A 74 16.59 1.79 -13.16
CA SER A 74 15.85 2.27 -12.00
C SER A 74 15.06 1.13 -11.36
N ALA A 75 14.94 1.15 -10.04
CA ALA A 75 14.08 0.25 -9.28
C ALA A 75 13.21 1.11 -8.35
N SER A 76 12.03 0.60 -8.00
CA SER A 76 11.17 1.33 -7.07
C SER A 76 11.71 1.29 -5.64
N ILE A 77 11.42 2.36 -4.89
CA ILE A 77 11.76 2.46 -3.48
C ILE A 77 10.89 1.47 -2.68
N PRO A 78 11.45 0.76 -1.68
CA PRO A 78 10.68 -0.13 -0.82
C PRO A 78 9.50 0.57 -0.14
N ILE A 79 8.36 -0.12 -0.08
CA ILE A 79 7.18 0.36 0.64
C ILE A 79 7.27 -0.16 2.08
N TYR A 80 7.25 0.75 3.04
CA TYR A 80 7.37 0.41 4.46
C TYR A 80 6.01 0.13 5.11
N ASN A 81 5.96 -0.90 5.96
CA ASN A 81 4.80 -1.32 6.76
C ASN A 81 5.12 -1.31 8.26
N MET A 82 5.64 -0.19 8.76
CA MET A 82 6.12 -0.05 10.14
C MET A 82 5.01 -0.20 11.18
N PHE A 83 3.81 0.32 10.90
CA PHE A 83 2.69 0.29 11.83
C PHE A 83 2.21 -1.14 12.03
N PHE A 84 2.03 -1.92 10.95
CA PHE A 84 1.71 -3.35 11.06
C PHE A 84 2.79 -4.11 11.82
N LYS A 85 4.07 -3.95 11.46
CA LYS A 85 5.18 -4.64 12.12
C LYS A 85 5.25 -4.37 13.62
N GLN A 86 4.96 -3.14 14.05
CA GLN A 86 5.03 -2.74 15.45
C GLN A 86 3.78 -3.12 16.26
N TYR A 87 2.58 -2.86 15.73
CA TYR A 87 1.35 -2.85 16.51
C TYR A 87 0.37 -3.99 16.19
N TYR A 88 0.62 -4.80 15.15
CA TYR A 88 -0.32 -5.87 14.77
C TYR A 88 -0.57 -6.88 15.90
N LYS A 89 0.48 -7.22 16.68
CA LYS A 89 0.37 -8.13 17.83
C LYS A 89 -0.61 -7.61 18.90
N ASP A 90 -0.69 -6.30 19.10
CA ASP A 90 -1.48 -5.67 20.17
C ASP A 90 -2.98 -5.60 19.80
N VAL A 91 -3.29 -5.64 18.49
CA VAL A 91 -4.67 -5.62 17.98
C VAL A 91 -5.12 -6.97 17.45
N PHE A 92 -4.24 -7.98 17.35
CA PHE A 92 -4.51 -9.30 16.79
C PHE A 92 -5.77 -9.97 17.37
N SER A 93 -5.92 -9.95 18.69
CA SER A 93 -7.07 -10.55 19.40
C SER A 93 -8.39 -9.83 19.14
N ARG A 94 -8.33 -8.59 18.63
CA ARG A 94 -9.49 -7.72 18.34
C ARG A 94 -9.88 -7.72 16.87
N LEU A 95 -9.08 -8.36 16.02
CA LEU A 95 -9.38 -8.56 14.60
C LEU A 95 -10.09 -9.90 14.40
N ASN A 96 -11.07 -9.93 13.48
CA ASN A 96 -11.66 -11.20 13.09
C ASN A 96 -10.66 -12.02 12.24
N ARG A 97 -10.98 -13.30 12.01
CA ARG A 97 -10.11 -14.23 11.27
C ARG A 97 -9.76 -13.73 9.87
N GLU A 98 -10.75 -13.20 9.16
CA GLU A 98 -10.59 -12.75 7.77
C GLU A 98 -9.75 -11.47 7.67
N GLN A 99 -9.93 -10.54 8.60
CA GLN A 99 -9.05 -9.37 8.74
C GLN A 99 -7.60 -9.79 8.97
N ARG A 100 -7.36 -10.71 9.91
CA ARG A 100 -6.00 -11.21 10.21
C ARG A 100 -5.33 -11.82 8.98
N ARG A 101 -6.04 -12.72 8.30
CA ARG A 101 -5.55 -13.36 7.06
C ARG A 101 -5.25 -12.33 5.98
N SER A 102 -6.15 -11.39 5.76
CA SER A 102 -6.00 -10.38 4.72
C SER A 102 -4.83 -9.43 4.99
N TYR A 103 -4.66 -8.95 6.23
CA TYR A 103 -3.48 -8.17 6.60
C TYR A 103 -2.19 -8.96 6.39
N GLN A 104 -2.13 -10.19 6.91
CA GLN A 104 -0.94 -11.05 6.76
C GLN A 104 -0.59 -11.30 5.29
N LEU A 105 -1.59 -11.57 4.44
CA LEU A 105 -1.39 -11.74 3.00
C LEU A 105 -0.81 -10.46 2.38
N ILE A 106 -1.45 -9.30 2.61
CA ILE A 106 -1.00 -8.02 2.05
C ILE A 106 0.45 -7.73 2.44
N HIS A 107 0.79 -7.83 3.72
CA HIS A 107 2.13 -7.49 4.19
C HIS A 107 3.19 -8.52 3.77
N ALA A 108 2.86 -9.81 3.70
CA ALA A 108 3.77 -10.82 3.17
C ALA A 108 4.02 -10.63 1.66
N SER A 109 2.97 -10.29 0.89
CA SER A 109 3.12 -9.94 -0.53
C SER A 109 3.92 -8.66 -0.71
N LEU A 110 3.78 -7.68 0.18
CA LEU A 110 4.58 -6.46 0.17
C LEU A 110 6.07 -6.73 0.46
N ASP A 111 6.37 -7.54 1.47
CA ASP A 111 7.75 -7.95 1.76
C ASP A 111 8.36 -8.72 0.57
N THR A 112 7.57 -9.55 -0.11
CA THR A 112 7.98 -10.25 -1.35
C THR A 112 8.26 -9.26 -2.49
N LEU A 113 7.40 -8.27 -2.70
CA LEU A 113 7.60 -7.22 -3.70
C LEU A 113 8.88 -6.43 -3.41
N ASN A 114 9.08 -6.01 -2.17
CA ASN A 114 10.28 -5.27 -1.76
C ASN A 114 11.56 -6.09 -2.00
N LYS A 115 11.55 -7.40 -1.70
CA LYS A 115 12.68 -8.28 -2.00
C LYS A 115 12.95 -8.38 -3.50
N LYS A 116 11.91 -8.61 -4.30
CA LYS A 116 12.04 -8.65 -5.77
C LYS A 116 12.58 -7.34 -6.34
N ASN A 117 12.20 -6.19 -5.78
CA ASN A 117 12.74 -4.89 -6.19
C ASN A 117 14.22 -4.75 -5.87
N GLU A 118 14.67 -5.23 -4.71
CA GLU A 118 16.08 -5.25 -4.35
C GLU A 118 16.90 -6.13 -5.31
N ASP A 119 16.41 -7.34 -5.59
CA ASP A 119 17.05 -8.27 -6.51
C ASP A 119 17.09 -7.69 -7.94
N PHE A 120 16.00 -7.07 -8.39
CA PHE A 120 15.92 -6.39 -9.68
C PHE A 120 16.86 -5.19 -9.79
N ALA A 121 17.04 -4.42 -8.71
CA ALA A 121 17.98 -3.30 -8.68
C ALA A 121 19.43 -3.79 -8.88
N LYS A 122 19.81 -4.91 -8.25
CA LYS A 122 21.12 -5.54 -8.42
C LYS A 122 21.30 -6.04 -9.85
N PHE A 123 20.32 -6.83 -10.32
CA PHE A 123 20.30 -7.40 -11.67
C PHE A 123 20.43 -6.33 -12.76
N THR A 124 19.65 -5.25 -12.67
CA THR A 124 19.69 -4.17 -13.66
C THR A 124 21.02 -3.42 -13.62
N GLY A 125 21.60 -3.24 -12.42
CA GLY A 125 22.92 -2.65 -12.26
C GLY A 125 24.06 -3.48 -12.85
N GLU A 126 23.95 -4.80 -12.85
CA GLU A 126 24.89 -5.73 -13.48
C GLU A 126 24.75 -5.70 -15.00
N ILE A 127 23.53 -5.86 -15.52
CA ILE A 127 23.25 -5.80 -16.96
C ILE A 127 23.75 -4.49 -17.57
N TYR A 128 23.50 -3.37 -16.89
CA TYR A 128 23.92 -2.06 -17.42
C TYR A 128 25.45 -1.94 -17.54
N LYS A 129 26.22 -2.56 -16.63
CA LYS A 129 27.68 -2.60 -16.72
C LYS A 129 28.13 -3.43 -17.91
N ASP A 130 27.54 -4.62 -18.07
CA ASP A 130 27.91 -5.56 -19.13
C ASP A 130 27.58 -5.03 -20.53
N LEU A 131 26.45 -4.30 -20.66
CA LEU A 131 26.02 -3.75 -21.95
C LEU A 131 26.75 -2.47 -22.35
N LYS A 132 27.27 -1.69 -21.40
CA LYS A 132 27.94 -0.41 -21.70
C LYS A 132 29.15 -0.58 -22.63
N ASP A 133 29.86 -1.70 -22.51
CA ASP A 133 31.08 -1.98 -23.27
C ASP A 133 30.87 -3.04 -24.37
N SER A 134 29.66 -3.59 -24.49
CA SER A 134 29.33 -4.63 -25.47
C SER A 134 28.99 -4.04 -26.84
N LYS A 135 29.52 -4.67 -27.90
CA LYS A 135 29.12 -4.43 -29.30
C LYS A 135 28.29 -5.58 -29.88
N ASP A 136 27.91 -6.53 -29.03
CA ASP A 136 27.12 -7.70 -29.45
C ASP A 136 25.62 -7.41 -29.33
N ASP A 137 25.00 -7.18 -30.49
CA ASP A 137 23.55 -6.96 -30.62
C ASP A 137 22.73 -8.16 -30.09
N THR A 138 23.25 -9.38 -30.19
CA THR A 138 22.54 -10.60 -29.75
C THR A 138 22.52 -10.67 -28.22
N ALA A 139 23.65 -10.38 -27.57
CA ALA A 139 23.73 -10.30 -26.12
C ALA A 139 22.82 -9.19 -25.58
N THR A 140 22.77 -8.05 -26.28
CA THR A 140 21.91 -6.91 -25.94
C THR A 140 20.43 -7.28 -26.01
N GLN A 141 19.98 -7.89 -27.11
CA GLN A 141 18.59 -8.33 -27.25
C GLN A 141 18.19 -9.35 -26.17
N ARG A 142 19.08 -10.28 -25.81
CA ARG A 142 18.83 -11.24 -24.73
C ARG A 142 18.68 -10.54 -23.39
N ALA A 143 19.56 -9.59 -23.07
CA ALA A 143 19.50 -8.84 -21.83
C ALA A 143 18.22 -8.00 -21.72
N VAL A 144 17.81 -7.35 -22.81
CA VAL A 144 16.54 -6.62 -22.90
C VAL A 144 15.35 -7.55 -22.66
N GLY A 145 15.37 -8.76 -23.24
CA GLY A 145 14.33 -9.78 -23.03
C GLY A 145 14.19 -10.18 -21.56
N LEU A 146 15.31 -10.58 -20.92
CA LEU A 146 15.32 -10.95 -19.50
C LEU A 146 14.88 -9.79 -18.60
N TRP A 147 15.31 -8.57 -18.91
CA TRP A 147 14.87 -7.38 -18.18
C TRP A 147 13.38 -7.12 -18.32
N GLY A 148 12.82 -7.25 -19.54
CA GLY A 148 11.38 -7.12 -19.77
C GLY A 148 10.54 -8.16 -19.03
N ASP A 149 11.02 -9.39 -18.93
CA ASP A 149 10.37 -10.46 -18.15
C ASP A 149 10.32 -10.11 -16.66
N GLU A 150 11.42 -9.63 -16.09
CA GLU A 150 11.48 -9.20 -14.68
C GLU A 150 10.57 -8.00 -14.39
N VAL A 151 10.58 -6.97 -15.25
CA VAL A 151 9.68 -5.82 -15.14
C VAL A 151 8.21 -6.26 -15.20
N THR A 152 7.89 -7.23 -16.08
CA THR A 152 6.54 -7.79 -16.18
C THR A 152 6.10 -8.46 -14.88
N VAL A 153 6.98 -9.27 -14.28
CA VAL A 153 6.72 -9.93 -12.99
C VAL A 153 6.53 -8.91 -11.87
N LEU A 154 7.36 -7.85 -11.82
CA LEU A 154 7.24 -6.78 -10.83
C LEU A 154 5.95 -5.98 -10.98
N TYR A 155 5.58 -5.63 -12.21
CA TYR A 155 4.31 -4.97 -12.51
C TYR A 155 3.12 -5.80 -12.03
N MET A 156 3.13 -7.09 -12.34
CA MET A 156 2.07 -8.01 -11.91
C MET A 156 1.99 -8.11 -10.38
N THR A 157 3.13 -8.32 -9.73
CA THR A 157 3.21 -8.44 -8.27
C THR A 157 2.67 -7.17 -7.59
N ALA A 158 3.07 -5.99 -8.05
CA ALA A 158 2.60 -4.72 -7.49
C ALA A 158 1.09 -4.53 -7.67
N LYS A 159 0.55 -4.86 -8.84
CA LYS A 159 -0.90 -4.82 -9.12
C LYS A 159 -1.68 -5.81 -8.27
N GLU A 160 -1.16 -7.01 -8.04
CA GLU A 160 -1.78 -8.01 -7.16
C GLU A 160 -1.84 -7.54 -5.71
N VAL A 161 -0.74 -6.99 -5.17
CA VAL A 161 -0.77 -6.40 -3.82
C VAL A 161 -1.80 -5.27 -3.75
N LEU A 162 -1.82 -4.39 -4.76
CA LEU A 162 -2.77 -3.29 -4.84
C LEU A 162 -4.22 -3.79 -4.91
N TRP A 163 -4.47 -4.90 -5.61
CA TRP A 163 -5.80 -5.53 -5.66
C TRP A 163 -6.23 -6.00 -4.28
N HIS A 164 -5.37 -6.71 -3.55
CA HIS A 164 -5.66 -7.19 -2.19
C HIS A 164 -5.89 -6.04 -1.21
N VAL A 165 -5.08 -4.98 -1.28
CA VAL A 165 -5.27 -3.76 -0.48
C VAL A 165 -6.63 -3.12 -0.77
N ASN A 166 -6.97 -2.93 -2.05
CA ASN A 166 -8.26 -2.39 -2.44
C ASN A 166 -9.43 -3.26 -1.99
N TYR A 167 -9.30 -4.58 -2.09
CA TYR A 167 -10.31 -5.51 -1.62
C TYR A 167 -10.51 -5.40 -0.10
N HIS A 168 -9.43 -5.33 0.68
CA HIS A 168 -9.52 -5.13 2.13
C HIS A 168 -10.19 -3.81 2.49
N LEU A 169 -9.77 -2.71 1.85
CA LEU A 169 -10.30 -1.37 2.10
C LEU A 169 -11.78 -1.23 1.71
N LYS A 170 -12.25 -1.97 0.70
CA LYS A 170 -13.68 -2.04 0.35
C LYS A 170 -14.48 -2.90 1.33
N ASN A 171 -13.86 -3.91 1.91
CA ASN A 171 -14.50 -4.90 2.79
C ASN A 171 -13.97 -4.81 4.24
N LYS A 172 -13.77 -3.60 4.77
CA LYS A 172 -13.06 -3.34 6.05
C LYS A 172 -13.53 -4.21 7.23
N ARG A 173 -14.81 -4.59 7.26
CA ARG A 173 -15.40 -5.41 8.33
C ARG A 173 -15.17 -6.91 8.14
N ASN A 174 -15.16 -7.41 6.91
CA ASN A 174 -15.02 -8.82 6.59
C ASN A 174 -14.34 -9.01 5.22
N PRO A 175 -13.01 -8.89 5.14
CA PRO A 175 -12.27 -9.06 3.89
C PRO A 175 -12.02 -10.55 3.62
N ALA A 176 -13.11 -11.32 3.44
CA ALA A 176 -13.06 -12.77 3.29
C ALA A 176 -12.25 -13.20 2.06
N LEU A 177 -11.33 -14.15 2.24
CA LEU A 177 -10.47 -14.67 1.19
C LEU A 177 -10.87 -16.09 0.76
N ASP A 178 -12.11 -16.26 0.32
CA ASP A 178 -12.67 -17.56 -0.04
C ASP A 178 -12.12 -18.09 -1.36
N ILE A 179 -11.54 -19.29 -1.33
CA ILE A 179 -10.85 -19.93 -2.48
C ILE A 179 -11.81 -20.30 -3.62
N MET A 180 -13.10 -20.48 -3.33
CA MET A 180 -14.14 -20.81 -4.33
C MET A 180 -15.30 -19.82 -4.31
N GLY A 181 -15.09 -18.64 -3.70
CA GLY A 181 -16.12 -17.62 -3.53
C GLY A 181 -16.13 -16.55 -4.62
N PRO A 182 -17.06 -15.57 -4.51
CA PRO A 182 -17.13 -14.41 -5.40
C PRO A 182 -15.82 -13.62 -5.47
N MET A 183 -15.05 -13.59 -4.37
CA MET A 183 -13.72 -12.97 -4.30
C MET A 183 -12.77 -13.63 -5.31
N HIS A 184 -12.62 -14.96 -5.27
CA HIS A 184 -11.73 -15.68 -6.16
C HIS A 184 -12.11 -15.48 -7.64
N LYS A 185 -13.41 -15.51 -7.96
CA LYS A 185 -13.88 -15.20 -9.33
C LYS A 185 -13.49 -13.79 -9.77
N SER A 186 -13.60 -12.80 -8.88
CA SER A 186 -13.17 -11.42 -9.16
C SER A 186 -11.66 -11.33 -9.35
N TYR A 187 -10.88 -12.06 -8.56
CA TYR A 187 -9.42 -12.13 -8.70
C TYR A 187 -8.99 -12.78 -10.03
N LEU A 188 -9.61 -13.88 -10.45
CA LEU A 188 -9.30 -14.52 -11.74
C LEU A 188 -9.57 -13.57 -12.92
N LYS A 189 -10.70 -12.85 -12.87
CA LYS A 189 -11.02 -11.83 -13.87
C LYS A 189 -9.96 -10.72 -13.87
N PHE A 190 -9.57 -10.23 -12.70
CA PHE A 190 -8.49 -9.25 -12.58
C PHE A 190 -7.16 -9.77 -13.16
N ALA A 191 -6.79 -11.03 -12.90
CA ALA A 191 -5.55 -11.61 -13.41
C ALA A 191 -5.54 -11.71 -14.96
N GLU A 192 -6.68 -12.01 -15.57
CA GLU A 192 -6.85 -11.98 -17.02
C GLU A 192 -6.76 -10.55 -17.57
N GLU A 193 -7.50 -9.61 -16.98
CA GLU A 193 -7.47 -8.18 -17.34
C GLU A 193 -6.04 -7.60 -17.22
N LEU A 194 -5.29 -8.00 -16.20
CA LEU A 194 -3.91 -7.58 -15.97
C LEU A 194 -2.97 -8.03 -17.10
N ARG A 195 -3.14 -9.26 -17.60
CA ARG A 195 -2.36 -9.75 -18.77
C ARG A 195 -2.69 -8.94 -20.02
N HIS A 196 -3.95 -8.58 -20.21
CA HIS A 196 -4.35 -7.71 -21.32
C HIS A 196 -3.81 -6.28 -21.16
N GLU A 197 -3.81 -5.74 -19.94
CA GLU A 197 -3.24 -4.43 -19.62
C GLU A 197 -1.75 -4.37 -19.96
N ILE A 198 -0.97 -5.39 -19.57
CA ILE A 198 0.48 -5.47 -19.88
C ILE A 198 0.72 -5.49 -21.40
N LYS A 199 0.01 -6.37 -22.12
CA LYS A 199 0.13 -6.44 -23.59
C LYS A 199 -0.20 -5.10 -24.24
N LYS A 200 -1.24 -4.42 -23.74
CA LYS A 200 -1.65 -3.10 -24.24
C LYS A 200 -0.58 -2.05 -23.96
N ILE A 201 0.02 -2.01 -22.76
CA ILE A 201 1.09 -1.06 -22.43
C ILE A 201 2.29 -1.24 -23.36
N ILE A 202 2.72 -2.49 -23.57
CA ILE A 202 3.84 -2.81 -24.47
C ILE A 202 3.50 -2.41 -25.91
N GLU A 203 2.31 -2.74 -26.41
CA GLU A 203 1.92 -2.41 -27.78
C GLU A 203 1.78 -0.89 -28.01
N GLN A 204 1.24 -0.17 -27.02
CA GLN A 204 1.18 1.29 -27.07
C GLN A 204 2.57 1.92 -27.01
N GLY A 205 3.48 1.34 -26.23
CA GLY A 205 4.85 1.84 -26.11
C GLY A 205 5.64 1.79 -27.41
N LYS A 206 5.42 0.81 -28.29
CA LYS A 206 6.06 0.71 -29.62
C LYS A 206 5.79 1.91 -30.52
N ASN A 207 4.68 2.61 -30.28
CA ASN A 207 4.25 3.76 -31.08
C ASN A 207 4.67 5.10 -30.45
N LEU A 208 5.37 5.10 -29.31
CA LEU A 208 5.86 6.31 -28.67
C LEU A 208 7.16 6.76 -29.34
N ASN A 209 7.23 8.03 -29.76
CA ASN A 209 8.51 8.63 -30.13
C ASN A 209 9.29 9.01 -28.87
N ARG A 210 10.63 9.03 -28.97
CA ARG A 210 11.51 9.44 -27.87
C ARG A 210 11.15 10.83 -27.32
N GLU A 211 10.72 11.73 -28.19
CA GLU A 211 10.24 13.08 -27.86
C GLU A 211 8.96 13.08 -27.00
N ASP A 212 8.14 12.02 -27.07
CA ASP A 212 6.90 11.92 -26.30
C ASP A 212 7.16 11.54 -24.84
N PHE A 213 8.30 10.91 -24.53
CA PHE A 213 8.74 10.69 -23.14
C PHE A 213 9.21 11.99 -22.46
N GLU A 214 9.76 12.93 -23.23
CA GLU A 214 10.22 14.23 -22.72
C GLU A 214 9.06 15.23 -22.54
N LYS A 215 7.99 15.11 -23.33
CA LYS A 215 6.78 15.96 -23.23
C LYS A 215 5.88 15.68 -22.01
N ILE A 216 6.10 14.58 -21.27
CA ILE A 216 5.29 14.21 -20.08
C ILE A 216 5.63 15.07 -18.84
N TYR A 217 6.63 15.96 -18.91
CA TYR A 217 6.81 16.99 -17.88
C TYR A 217 5.88 18.19 -18.13
N ASP A 218 4.62 18.07 -17.70
CA ASP A 218 3.68 19.18 -17.68
C ASP A 218 3.73 19.89 -16.30
N GLU A 219 4.38 21.07 -16.25
CA GLU A 219 4.41 21.93 -15.05
C GLU A 219 3.02 22.29 -14.52
N ALA A 220 1.99 22.31 -15.39
CA ALA A 220 0.63 22.67 -14.99
C ALA A 220 0.02 21.64 -14.02
N ILE A 221 0.45 20.38 -14.08
CA ILE A 221 0.03 19.32 -13.16
C ILE A 221 0.48 19.64 -11.72
N PHE A 222 1.67 20.22 -11.55
CA PHE A 222 2.22 20.59 -10.24
C PHE A 222 1.75 21.97 -9.76
N LYS A 223 1.46 22.91 -10.66
CA LYS A 223 0.85 24.21 -10.29
C LYS A 223 -0.57 24.06 -9.74
N LYS A 224 -1.30 23.02 -10.14
CA LYS A 224 -2.69 22.77 -9.69
C LYS A 224 -2.78 22.16 -8.28
N SER A 225 -1.74 21.53 -7.75
CA SER A 225 -1.75 21.00 -6.38
C SER A 225 -1.55 22.11 -5.33
N ASN A 226 -0.79 23.17 -5.66
CA ASN A 226 -0.51 24.28 -4.74
C ASN A 226 -1.66 25.29 -4.61
N SER A 227 -2.63 25.30 -5.53
CA SER A 227 -3.80 26.19 -5.47
C SER A 227 -4.96 25.62 -4.64
N SER A 228 -4.90 24.35 -4.22
CA SER A 228 -5.90 23.73 -3.32
C SER A 228 -5.56 23.83 -1.83
N HIS A 229 -4.41 24.43 -1.48
CA HIS A 229 -3.97 24.71 -0.11
C HIS A 229 -3.69 26.20 0.12
N ALA A 230 -4.29 27.08 -0.70
CA ALA A 230 -4.32 28.50 -0.37
C ALA A 230 -5.11 28.66 0.94
N ALA A 231 -4.38 28.98 2.01
CA ALA A 231 -4.93 29.28 3.32
C ALA A 231 -6.09 30.30 3.19
N PRO A 232 -7.18 30.16 3.96
CA PRO A 232 -8.25 31.13 3.94
C PRO A 232 -7.66 32.49 4.32
N GLN A 233 -7.73 33.45 3.40
CA GLN A 233 -7.32 34.81 3.70
C GLN A 233 -8.19 35.37 4.82
N PRO A 234 -7.61 36.07 5.81
CA PRO A 234 -8.38 36.64 6.90
C PRO A 234 -9.32 37.71 6.33
N ASN A 235 -10.61 37.57 6.65
CA ASN A 235 -11.65 38.55 6.35
C ASN A 235 -11.20 39.94 6.84
N ARG A 236 -10.89 40.82 5.90
CA ARG A 236 -10.75 42.25 6.17
C ARG A 236 -12.15 42.82 6.35
N ALA A 237 -12.55 42.93 7.61
CA ALA A 237 -13.74 43.68 7.99
C ALA A 237 -13.61 45.11 7.44
N LEU A 238 -14.62 45.51 6.66
CA LEU A 238 -14.96 46.90 6.44
C LEU A 238 -15.27 47.52 7.81
N ASN A 239 -14.52 48.56 8.17
CA ASN A 239 -15.02 49.59 9.08
C ASN A 239 -14.64 50.94 8.49
N THR A 240 -15.69 51.74 8.36
CA THR A 240 -15.75 53.20 8.32
C THR A 240 -14.87 53.88 9.36
#